data_AF-A0A1K0IJW3-F1
#
_entry.id   AF-A0A1K0IJW3-F1
#
_cell.length_a   1.000
_cell.length_b   1.000
_cell.length_c   1.000
_cell.angle_alpha   90.00
_cell.angle_beta   90.00
_cell.angle_gamma   90.00
#
_symmetry.space_group_name_H-M   'P 1'
#
loop_
_entity.id
_entity.type
_entity.pdbx_description
1 polymer ?
#
loop_
_entity_poly.entity_id
_entity_poly.type
_entity_poly.pdbx_seq_one_letter_code
_entity_poly.pdbx_strand_id
1 'polypeptide(L)'
;MVTGNKGELACLAYGVGGARAQARAGFPHVMRLALPALQRSRARGDTESTARLNALLALMSELDDTCVLARSGRKGLDYMQAGAKAVLAAGGAGTVVGRRHLRNLDAGMLAQRASPGGAADLLAATIFLDRLSQGSMGNNSGDFDGTTAI
;
A
#
# COMPACT_ATOMS: atom_id res chain seq x y z
N MET A 1 -11.58 22.43 22.73
CA MET A 1 -12.00 21.01 22.63
C MET A 1 -11.56 20.53 21.26
N VAL A 2 -10.56 19.65 21.15
CA VAL A 2 -10.09 19.15 19.85
C VAL A 2 -10.95 17.96 19.46
N THR A 3 -11.86 18.16 18.51
CA THR A 3 -12.70 17.12 17.93
C THR A 3 -12.03 16.63 16.65
N GLY A 4 -11.68 15.35 16.59
CA GLY A 4 -11.12 14.71 15.40
C GLY A 4 -11.17 13.19 15.51
N ASN A 5 -11.25 12.50 14.38
CA ASN A 5 -11.16 11.03 14.40
C ASN A 5 -9.76 10.59 14.86
N LYS A 6 -9.60 9.32 15.25
CA LYS A 6 -8.32 8.81 15.81
C LYS A 6 -7.10 9.09 14.92
N GLY A 7 -7.27 9.16 13.61
CA GLY A 7 -6.22 9.51 12.65
C GLY A 7 -5.83 10.99 12.71
N GLU A 8 -6.80 11.91 12.81
CA GLU A 8 -6.52 13.35 12.94
C GLU A 8 -5.81 13.69 14.25
N LEU A 9 -6.22 13.06 15.36
CA LEU A 9 -5.56 13.23 16.66
C LEU A 9 -4.12 12.70 16.63
N ALA A 10 -3.87 11.61 15.92
CA ALA A 10 -2.52 11.05 15.73
C ALA A 10 -1.65 11.90 14.82
N CYS A 11 -2.20 12.46 13.74
CA CYS A 11 -1.51 13.43 12.89
C CYS A 11 -0.99 14.62 13.70
N LEU A 12 -1.84 15.15 14.59
CA LEU A 12 -1.50 16.26 15.47
C LEU A 12 -0.45 15.87 16.53
N ALA A 13 -0.59 14.70 17.16
CA ALA A 13 0.31 14.24 18.20
C ALA A 13 1.72 13.89 17.69
N TYR A 14 1.84 13.42 16.44
CA TYR A 14 3.11 12.96 15.87
C TYR A 14 3.65 13.84 14.73
N GLY A 15 2.95 14.93 14.37
CA GLY A 15 3.39 15.85 13.32
C GLY A 15 3.38 15.25 11.91
N VAL A 16 2.57 14.21 11.67
CA VAL A 16 2.51 13.51 10.38
C VAL A 16 1.19 13.82 9.65
N GLY A 17 1.20 13.81 8.32
CA GLY A 17 0.05 14.23 7.53
C GLY A 17 -1.01 13.14 7.25
N GLY A 18 -0.68 11.87 7.47
CA GLY A 18 -1.55 10.72 7.23
C GLY A 18 -2.02 10.57 5.78
N ALA A 19 -3.07 9.75 5.56
CA ALA A 19 -3.62 9.47 4.23
C ALA A 19 -4.14 10.73 3.50
N ARG A 20 -4.66 11.72 4.24
CA ARG A 20 -5.13 12.98 3.64
C ARG A 20 -4.01 13.83 3.06
N ALA A 21 -2.87 13.92 3.74
CA ALA A 21 -1.72 14.62 3.18
C ALA A 21 -1.18 13.90 1.95
N GLN A 22 -1.21 12.56 1.93
CA GLN A 22 -0.89 11.80 0.72
C GLN A 22 -1.82 12.20 -0.42
N ALA A 23 -3.14 12.22 -0.21
CA ALA A 23 -4.10 12.61 -1.24
C ALA A 23 -3.86 14.04 -1.77
N ARG A 24 -3.63 15.01 -0.87
CA ARG A 24 -3.32 16.41 -1.25
C ARG A 24 -2.03 16.53 -2.05
N ALA A 25 -1.05 15.66 -1.80
CA ALA A 25 0.22 15.63 -2.51
C ALA A 25 0.21 14.72 -3.76
N GLY A 26 -0.95 14.21 -4.19
CA GLY A 26 -1.05 13.32 -5.36
C GLY A 26 -0.55 11.89 -5.11
N PHE A 27 -0.68 11.40 -3.88
CA PHE A 27 -0.34 10.04 -3.43
C PHE A 27 1.11 9.58 -3.70
N PRO A 28 2.14 10.30 -3.23
CA PRO A 28 3.54 9.97 -3.55
C PRO A 28 3.95 8.55 -3.14
N HIS A 29 3.48 8.02 -2.01
CA HIS A 29 3.77 6.64 -1.60
C HIS A 29 3.08 5.60 -2.48
N VAL A 30 1.87 5.89 -2.97
CA VAL A 30 1.18 5.02 -3.92
C VAL A 30 1.96 4.95 -5.23
N MET A 31 2.32 6.11 -5.77
CA MET A 31 3.01 6.22 -7.05
C MET A 31 4.42 5.62 -7.01
N ARG A 32 5.17 5.83 -5.92
CA ARG A 32 6.58 5.41 -5.82
C ARG A 32 6.79 4.02 -5.26
N LEU A 33 5.89 3.52 -4.41
CA LEU A 33 6.07 2.26 -3.69
C LEU A 33 5.02 1.22 -4.09
N ALA A 34 3.75 1.55 -3.90
CA ALA A 34 2.67 0.56 -3.98
C ALA A 34 2.40 0.09 -5.42
N LEU A 35 2.22 1.01 -6.37
CA LEU A 35 1.99 0.68 -7.78
C LEU A 35 3.17 -0.10 -8.38
N PRO A 36 4.44 0.32 -8.22
CA PRO A 36 5.57 -0.48 -8.69
C PRO A 36 5.64 -1.87 -8.03
N ALA A 37 5.35 -2.00 -6.74
CA ALA A 37 5.35 -3.30 -6.06
C ALA A 37 4.23 -4.23 -6.57
N LEU A 38 3.04 -3.68 -6.83
CA LEU A 38 1.90 -4.38 -7.41
C LEU A 38 2.25 -4.92 -8.81
N GLN A 39 2.73 -4.03 -9.68
CA GLN A 39 3.11 -4.34 -11.07
C GLN A 39 4.24 -5.37 -11.13
N ARG A 40 5.31 -5.20 -10.33
CA ARG A 40 6.40 -6.17 -10.24
C ARG A 40 5.91 -7.55 -9.80
N SER A 41 4.97 -7.62 -8.87
CA SER A 41 4.42 -8.90 -8.42
C SER A 41 3.62 -9.59 -9.52
N ARG A 42 2.77 -8.85 -10.23
CA ARG A 42 2.06 -9.39 -11.40
C ARG A 42 3.00 -9.86 -12.49
N ALA A 43 4.04 -9.09 -12.79
CA ALA A 43 5.05 -9.45 -13.80
C ALA A 43 5.82 -10.72 -13.44
N ARG A 44 5.97 -11.05 -12.14
CA ARG A 44 6.54 -12.32 -11.68
C ARG A 44 5.57 -13.51 -11.77
N GLY A 45 4.31 -13.28 -12.13
CA GLY A 45 3.25 -14.29 -12.12
C GLY A 45 2.63 -14.54 -10.74
N ASP A 46 2.82 -13.63 -9.78
CA ASP A 46 2.16 -13.75 -8.48
C ASP A 46 0.63 -13.63 -8.62
N THR A 47 -0.10 -14.32 -7.75
CA THR A 47 -1.56 -14.13 -7.65
C THR A 47 -1.90 -12.68 -7.27
N GLU A 48 -3.06 -12.20 -7.70
CA GLU A 48 -3.49 -10.83 -7.42
C GLU A 48 -3.54 -10.52 -5.91
N SER A 49 -3.93 -11.49 -5.08
CA SER A 49 -3.90 -11.37 -3.62
C SER A 49 -2.47 -11.16 -3.10
N THR A 50 -1.50 -11.90 -3.64
CA THR A 50 -0.07 -11.76 -3.30
C THR A 50 0.46 -10.40 -3.78
N ALA A 51 0.07 -9.96 -4.97
CA ALA A 51 0.49 -8.69 -5.53
C ALA A 51 0.00 -7.51 -4.67
N ARG A 52 -1.28 -7.52 -4.25
CA ARG A 52 -1.85 -6.51 -3.34
C ARG A 52 -1.20 -6.54 -1.97
N LEU A 53 -0.88 -7.72 -1.45
CA LEU A 53 -0.19 -7.88 -0.18
C LEU A 53 1.25 -7.33 -0.24
N ASN A 54 1.98 -7.58 -1.32
CA ASN A 54 3.29 -6.98 -1.54
C ASN A 54 3.21 -5.45 -1.67
N ALA A 55 2.16 -4.91 -2.30
CA ALA A 55 1.93 -3.47 -2.36
C ALA A 55 1.64 -2.87 -0.97
N LEU A 56 0.85 -3.57 -0.14
CA LEU A 56 0.61 -3.17 1.24
C LEU A 56 1.90 -3.15 2.05
N LEU A 57 2.72 -4.20 1.93
CA LEU A 57 4.00 -4.29 2.60
C LEU A 57 4.97 -3.18 2.15
N ALA A 58 4.94 -2.80 0.87
CA ALA A 58 5.72 -1.68 0.37
C ALA A 58 5.29 -0.35 1.03
N LEU A 59 3.99 -0.13 1.22
CA LEU A 59 3.49 1.03 1.97
C LEU A 59 3.91 0.96 3.43
N MET A 60 3.70 -0.18 4.10
CA MET A 60 4.07 -0.40 5.49
C MET A 60 5.57 -0.23 5.76
N SER A 61 6.42 -0.41 4.74
CA SER A 61 7.88 -0.30 4.90
C SER A 61 8.39 1.13 5.07
N GLU A 62 7.66 2.14 4.61
CA GLU A 62 8.12 3.54 4.62
C GLU A 62 7.09 4.54 5.16
N LEU A 63 5.80 4.19 5.16
CA LEU A 63 4.76 5.10 5.63
C LEU A 63 4.84 5.29 7.15
N ASP A 64 4.88 6.53 7.60
CA ASP A 64 4.60 6.90 8.99
C ASP A 64 3.08 6.73 9.28
N ASP A 65 2.68 5.48 9.53
CA ASP A 65 1.27 5.13 9.72
C ASP A 65 0.71 5.68 11.04
N THR A 66 -0.19 6.65 10.93
CA THR A 66 -0.84 7.33 12.06
C THR A 66 -1.61 6.37 12.96
N CYS A 67 -2.22 5.32 12.41
CA CYS A 67 -2.98 4.33 13.17
C CYS A 67 -2.08 3.44 14.04
N VAL A 68 -0.86 3.18 13.57
CA VAL A 68 0.16 2.45 14.33
C VAL A 68 0.78 3.35 15.38
N LEU A 69 1.20 4.56 15.00
CA LEU A 69 1.73 5.56 15.94
C LEU A 69 0.76 5.82 17.10
N ALA A 70 -0.54 5.96 16.82
CA ALA A 70 -1.56 6.18 17.84
C ALA A 70 -1.70 5.04 18.86
N ARG A 71 -1.48 3.79 18.45
CA ARG A 71 -1.74 2.60 19.29
C ARG A 71 -0.49 2.04 19.94
N SER A 72 0.64 2.13 19.25
CA SER A 72 1.86 1.39 19.60
C SER A 72 3.11 2.29 19.55
N GLY A 73 2.93 3.59 19.29
CA GLY A 73 4.00 4.58 19.27
C GLY A 73 5.07 4.31 18.21
N ARG A 74 6.21 4.99 18.36
CA ARG A 74 7.33 4.86 17.42
C ARG A 74 7.90 3.44 17.36
N LYS A 75 7.98 2.75 18.50
CA LYS A 75 8.44 1.35 18.56
C LYS A 75 7.58 0.41 17.70
N GLY A 76 6.26 0.55 17.75
CA GLY A 76 5.36 -0.24 16.90
C GLY A 76 5.48 0.10 15.42
N LEU A 77 5.71 1.38 15.10
CA LEU A 77 5.95 1.81 13.72
C LEU A 77 7.27 1.24 13.18
N ASP A 78 8.35 1.34 13.96
CA ASP A 78 9.66 0.82 13.57
C ASP A 78 9.60 -0.71 13.39
N TYR A 79 8.87 -1.41 14.27
CA TYR A 79 8.62 -2.85 14.14
C TYR A 79 7.89 -3.19 12.84
N MET A 80 6.82 -2.46 12.53
CA MET A 80 6.05 -2.62 11.30
C MET A 80 6.94 -2.43 10.07
N GLN A 81 7.68 -1.33 10.01
CA GLN A 81 8.54 -0.98 8.88
C GLN A 81 9.64 -2.01 8.68
N ALA A 82 10.33 -2.41 9.75
CA ALA A 82 11.39 -3.41 9.70
C ALA A 82 10.85 -4.79 9.26
N GLY A 83 9.73 -5.24 9.81
CA GLY A 83 9.12 -6.51 9.43
C GLY A 83 8.64 -6.51 7.99
N ALA A 84 8.04 -5.41 7.51
CA ALA A 84 7.62 -5.29 6.12
C ALA A 84 8.82 -5.33 5.15
N LYS A 85 9.92 -4.63 5.48
CA LYS A 85 11.18 -4.71 4.72
C LYS A 85 11.72 -6.14 4.67
N ALA A 86 11.67 -6.88 5.78
CA ALA A 86 12.14 -8.26 5.83
C ALA A 86 11.30 -9.19 4.92
N VAL A 87 9.98 -9.01 4.86
CA VAL A 87 9.13 -9.79 3.93
C VAL A 87 9.49 -9.50 2.48
N LEU A 88 9.64 -8.22 2.12
CA LEU A 88 9.98 -7.81 0.75
C LEU A 88 11.38 -8.28 0.34
N ALA A 89 12.37 -8.17 1.25
CA ALA A 89 13.73 -8.66 1.02
C ALA A 89 13.78 -10.19 0.84
N ALA A 90 12.87 -10.94 1.47
CA ALA A 90 12.70 -12.38 1.27
C ALA A 90 11.97 -12.76 -0.03
N GLY A 91 11.82 -11.81 -0.97
CA GLY A 91 11.14 -12.02 -2.26
C GLY A 91 9.63 -11.78 -2.23
N GLY A 92 9.10 -11.22 -1.13
CA GLY A 92 7.69 -10.91 -0.97
C GLY A 92 6.85 -12.06 -0.40
N ALA A 93 5.58 -11.78 -0.13
CA ALA A 93 4.66 -12.70 0.55
C ALA A 93 4.31 -13.96 -0.25
N GLY A 94 4.66 -14.02 -1.53
CA GLY A 94 4.48 -15.21 -2.39
C GLY A 94 5.49 -16.32 -2.12
N THR A 95 6.62 -16.02 -1.47
CA THR A 95 7.68 -16.99 -1.21
C THR A 95 7.48 -17.71 0.13
N VAL A 96 8.06 -18.90 0.29
CA VAL A 96 8.02 -19.65 1.57
C VAL A 96 8.68 -18.84 2.70
N VAL A 97 9.84 -18.23 2.42
CA VAL A 97 10.59 -17.42 3.38
C VAL A 97 9.84 -16.14 3.71
N GLY A 98 9.31 -15.44 2.71
CA GLY A 98 8.51 -14.24 2.87
C GLY A 98 7.23 -14.48 3.69
N ARG A 99 6.51 -15.58 3.46
CA ARG A 99 5.36 -15.98 4.30
C ARG A 99 5.75 -16.19 5.76
N ARG A 100 6.93 -16.73 6.04
CA ARG A 100 7.41 -16.89 7.43
C ARG A 100 7.66 -15.53 8.07
N HIS A 101 8.34 -14.62 7.39
CA HIS A 101 8.51 -13.25 7.89
C HIS A 101 7.19 -12.53 8.08
N LEU A 102 6.23 -12.73 7.17
CA LEU A 102 4.92 -12.10 7.26
C LEU A 102 4.14 -12.58 8.49
N ARG A 103 4.16 -13.88 8.78
CA ARG A 103 3.53 -14.42 10.00
C ARG A 103 4.17 -13.84 11.27
N ASN A 104 5.49 -13.68 11.28
CA ASN A 104 6.18 -13.09 12.41
C ASN A 104 5.80 -11.61 12.60
N LEU A 105 5.76 -10.85 11.50
CA LEU A 105 5.31 -9.46 11.48
C LEU A 105 3.86 -9.35 11.99
N ASP A 106 2.95 -10.16 11.46
CA ASP A 106 1.54 -10.15 11.85
C ASP A 106 1.36 -10.47 13.34
N ALA A 107 2.00 -11.53 13.84
CA ALA A 107 1.97 -11.90 15.25
C ALA A 107 2.49 -10.77 16.17
N GLY A 108 3.60 -10.11 15.79
CA GLY A 108 4.14 -9.02 16.59
C GLY A 108 3.31 -7.72 16.51
N MET A 109 2.65 -7.46 15.37
CA MET A 109 1.68 -6.36 15.26
C MET A 109 0.47 -6.61 16.15
N LEU A 110 -0.07 -7.84 16.15
CA LEU A 110 -1.17 -8.25 17.03
C LEU A 110 -0.80 -8.13 18.51
N ALA A 111 0.38 -8.59 18.91
CA ALA A 111 0.87 -8.49 20.28
C ALA A 111 0.96 -7.02 20.76
N GLN A 112 1.29 -6.10 19.84
CA GLN A 112 1.36 -4.67 20.11
C GLN A 112 0.02 -3.94 19.92
N ARG A 113 -1.05 -4.67 19.56
CA ARG A 113 -2.37 -4.12 19.17
C ARG A 113 -2.26 -3.07 18.07
N ALA A 114 -1.26 -3.21 17.20
CA ALA A 114 -0.96 -2.34 16.08
C ALA A 114 -1.73 -2.80 14.84
N SER A 115 -2.25 -1.87 14.06
CA SER A 115 -2.84 -2.15 12.75
C SER A 115 -2.49 -1.02 11.77
N PRO A 116 -1.97 -1.35 10.57
CA PRO A 116 -1.50 -0.38 9.58
C PRO A 116 -2.66 0.21 8.77
N GLY A 117 -3.57 0.90 9.45
CA GLY A 117 -4.79 1.44 8.84
C GLY A 117 -4.51 2.48 7.75
N GLY A 118 -3.52 3.36 7.96
CA GLY A 118 -3.13 4.34 6.93
C GLY A 118 -2.55 3.67 5.69
N ALA A 119 -1.74 2.63 5.85
CA ALA A 119 -1.24 1.85 4.72
C ALA A 119 -2.37 1.10 3.99
N ALA A 120 -3.37 0.60 4.72
CA ALA A 120 -4.55 -0.04 4.12
C ALA A 120 -5.39 0.95 3.28
N ASP A 121 -5.60 2.17 3.77
CA ASP A 121 -6.29 3.22 3.00
C ASP A 121 -5.53 3.56 1.70
N LEU A 122 -4.19 3.66 1.77
CA LEU A 122 -3.36 3.89 0.59
C LEU A 122 -3.34 2.68 -0.36
N LEU A 123 -3.46 1.45 0.14
CA LEU A 123 -3.62 0.28 -0.71
C LEU A 123 -4.94 0.35 -1.48
N ALA A 124 -6.04 0.77 -0.84
CA ALA A 124 -7.30 0.96 -1.53
C ALA A 124 -7.19 2.01 -2.66
N ALA A 125 -6.52 3.14 -2.39
CA ALA A 125 -6.22 4.14 -3.42
C ALA A 125 -5.33 3.57 -4.54
N THR A 126 -4.34 2.75 -4.20
CA THR A 126 -3.47 2.04 -5.15
C THR A 126 -4.29 1.18 -6.11
N ILE A 127 -5.17 0.33 -5.58
CA ILE A 127 -6.02 -0.57 -6.38
C ILE A 127 -6.98 0.22 -7.26
N PHE A 128 -7.53 1.32 -6.74
CA PHE A 128 -8.42 2.19 -7.51
C PHE A 128 -7.70 2.82 -8.72
N LEU A 129 -6.55 3.46 -8.50
CA LEU A 129 -5.76 4.09 -9.56
C LEU A 129 -5.26 3.08 -10.59
N ASP A 130 -4.81 1.92 -10.13
CA ASP A 130 -4.38 0.81 -10.98
C ASP A 130 -5.49 0.35 -11.93
N ARG A 131 -6.73 0.19 -11.43
CA ARG A 131 -7.88 -0.18 -12.27
C ARG A 131 -8.25 0.89 -13.28
N LEU A 132 -8.20 2.16 -12.91
CA LEU A 132 -8.47 3.27 -13.85
C LEU A 132 -7.45 3.26 -15.00
N SER A 133 -6.17 3.03 -14.69
CA SER A 133 -5.12 2.99 -15.72
C SER A 133 -5.32 1.85 -16.73
N GLN A 134 -5.83 0.70 -16.28
CA GLN A 134 -6.12 -0.45 -17.14
C GLN A 134 -7.38 -0.23 -17.99
N GLY A 135 -8.42 0.41 -17.42
CA GLY A 135 -9.65 0.74 -18.14
C GLY A 135 -9.42 1.77 -19.27
N SER A 136 -8.51 2.72 -19.08
CA SER A 136 -8.17 3.71 -20.11
C SER A 136 -7.37 3.14 -21.28
N MET A 137 -6.65 2.01 -21.11
CA MET A 137 -5.96 1.32 -22.21
C MET A 137 -6.86 0.34 -22.98
N GLY A 138 -8.06 0.03 -22.48
CA GLY A 138 -8.97 -0.95 -23.07
C GLY A 138 -9.96 -0.40 -24.11
N ASN A 139 -9.87 0.88 -24.49
CA ASN A 139 -10.94 1.56 -25.25
C ASN A 139 -10.49 2.23 -26.57
N ASN A 140 -9.39 1.77 -27.19
CA ASN A 140 -8.89 2.36 -28.45
C ASN A 140 -8.66 1.31 -29.57
N SER A 141 -9.65 0.45 -29.78
CA SER A 141 -9.74 -0.39 -30.98
C SER A 141 -11.18 -0.37 -31.49
N GLY A 142 -11.47 0.49 -32.47
CA GLY A 142 -12.77 0.58 -33.13
C GLY A 142 -12.78 1.62 -34.26
N ASP A 143 -12.65 1.10 -35.48
CA ASP A 143 -13.12 1.63 -36.77
C ASP A 143 -12.48 2.89 -37.40
N PHE A 144 -11.46 2.63 -38.22
CA PHE A 144 -11.34 3.28 -39.53
C PHE A 144 -11.53 2.18 -40.59
N ASP A 145 -12.79 1.92 -40.98
CA ASP A 145 -13.06 1.19 -42.22
C ASP A 145 -12.98 2.19 -43.38
N GLY A 146 -11.95 2.01 -44.21
CA GLY A 146 -11.62 2.86 -45.32
C GLY A 146 -12.65 2.71 -46.42
N THR A 147 -13.30 3.81 -46.76
CA THR A 147 -14.00 3.96 -48.03
C THR A 147 -13.02 3.71 -49.18
N THR A 148 -13.21 2.64 -49.93
CA THR A 148 -12.68 2.50 -51.29
C THR A 148 -13.74 1.81 -52.15
N ALA A 149 -14.51 2.63 -52.86
CA ALA A 149 -15.24 2.24 -54.06
C ALA A 149 -15.33 3.49 -54.96
N ILE A 150 -14.33 3.63 -55.83
CA ILE A 150 -14.42 4.25 -57.15
C ILE A 150 -13.89 3.24 -58.15
#